data_AF-A0A8H8RTS4-F1
#
_entry.id   AF-A0A8H8RTS4-F1
#
_cell.length_a   1.000
_cell.length_b   1.000
_cell.length_c   1.000
_cell.angle_alpha   90.00
_cell.angle_beta   90.00
_cell.angle_gamma   90.00
#
_symmetry.space_group_name_H-M   'P 1'
#
loop_
_entity.id
_entity.type
_entity.pdbx_description
1 polymer ?
#
loop_
_entity_poly.entity_id
_entity_poly.type
_entity_poly.pdbx_seq_one_letter_code
_entity_poly.pdbx_strand_id
1 'polypeptide(L)'
;MAPILVTFVVAILATQAYCVPTSRKERREAALPDFVNTYAPIVYLHSTENYFPSDLGAQIANTQPQINYQVVEGALSPLTLDNLDSLNALNGSNIYLTSIESTTSNPQPQWLKGVVPDSTGKTNEAVSCSIVVNDYGNGTVDAFYMYFYAYNWGGKVIGLNFDDHIGDWEHTMTRFSNGEPQTIWYSQHGAGEAFEFSAIPKYVDGVRPIVYSANGSHANYATSGTHDHTIPGLDLPIGVALVDYTDDGYMWDPTLSAFYASVSFATGTTTPVFAAYDSTTSVNWLNFVGKWGDQQYNSSYPGQYGIFGQYRYSGGPTGPEAKDLNRGEGTCPSGDSAPCIILPAVTSGEKI
;
A
#
# COMPACT_ATOMS: atom_id res chain seq x y z
N MET A 1 -66.47 -44.11 60.48
CA MET A 1 -65.30 -44.67 59.76
C MET A 1 -65.55 -44.57 58.27
N ALA A 2 -64.95 -43.56 57.64
CA ALA A 2 -64.69 -43.42 56.21
C ALA A 2 -63.52 -42.42 56.11
N PRO A 3 -62.41 -42.74 55.41
CA PRO A 3 -61.15 -42.02 55.61
C PRO A 3 -61.08 -40.74 54.78
N ILE A 4 -60.51 -39.69 55.37
CA ILE A 4 -60.13 -38.44 54.70
C ILE A 4 -58.82 -38.72 53.95
N LEU A 5 -58.88 -38.73 52.61
CA LEU A 5 -57.71 -38.84 51.76
C LEU A 5 -57.16 -37.42 51.51
N VAL A 6 -56.05 -37.08 52.15
CA VAL A 6 -55.33 -35.82 51.92
C VAL A 6 -54.46 -36.00 50.67
N THR A 7 -54.83 -35.35 49.57
CA THR A 7 -54.03 -35.34 48.33
C THR A 7 -53.05 -34.18 48.36
N PHE A 8 -51.76 -34.47 48.48
CA PHE A 8 -50.68 -33.50 48.27
C PHE A 8 -50.56 -33.18 46.78
N VAL A 9 -50.82 -31.93 46.39
CA VAL A 9 -50.49 -31.42 45.05
C VAL A 9 -49.08 -30.86 45.11
N VAL A 10 -48.13 -31.55 44.49
CA VAL A 10 -46.78 -31.04 44.26
C VAL A 10 -46.84 -30.11 43.04
N ALA A 11 -46.69 -28.80 43.26
CA ALA A 11 -46.54 -27.83 42.20
C ALA A 11 -45.10 -27.88 41.66
N ILE A 12 -44.92 -28.43 40.44
CA ILE A 12 -43.65 -28.36 39.71
C ILE A 12 -43.59 -27.00 39.02
N LEU A 13 -42.78 -26.08 39.56
CA LEU A 13 -42.42 -24.83 38.90
C LEU A 13 -41.45 -25.14 37.75
N ALA A 14 -41.98 -25.26 36.53
CA ALA A 14 -41.16 -25.25 35.32
C ALA A 14 -40.66 -23.83 35.07
N THR A 15 -39.39 -23.56 35.40
CA THR A 15 -38.71 -22.33 34.98
C THR A 15 -38.52 -22.36 33.47
N GLN A 16 -39.32 -21.59 32.74
CA GLN A 16 -39.05 -21.30 31.34
C GLN A 16 -37.81 -20.41 31.29
N ALA A 17 -36.67 -20.99 30.92
CA ALA A 17 -35.51 -20.24 30.49
C ALA A 17 -35.88 -19.55 29.17
N TYR A 18 -36.21 -18.26 29.25
CA TYR A 18 -36.28 -17.41 28.07
C TYR A 18 -34.85 -17.26 27.55
N CYS A 19 -34.48 -18.06 26.56
CA CYS A 19 -33.35 -17.74 25.70
C CYS A 19 -33.71 -16.45 24.97
N VAL A 20 -33.25 -15.31 25.48
CA VAL A 20 -33.19 -14.08 24.69
C VAL A 20 -32.26 -14.40 23.52
N PRO A 21 -32.74 -14.41 22.27
CA PRO A 21 -31.84 -14.56 21.14
C PRO A 21 -30.88 -13.37 21.22
N THR A 22 -29.60 -13.65 21.43
CA THR A 22 -28.57 -12.66 21.17
C THR A 22 -28.78 -12.24 19.73
N SER A 23 -29.21 -10.99 19.53
CA SER A 23 -29.16 -10.40 18.20
C SER A 23 -27.69 -10.46 17.81
N ARG A 24 -27.35 -11.45 16.99
CA ARG A 24 -26.16 -11.42 16.16
C ARG A 24 -26.33 -10.09 15.44
N LYS A 25 -25.61 -9.04 15.87
CA LYS A 25 -25.39 -7.89 15.01
C LYS A 25 -24.77 -8.52 13.78
N GLU A 26 -25.58 -8.80 12.78
CA GLU A 26 -25.12 -8.90 11.42
C GLU A 26 -24.21 -7.69 11.28
N ARG A 27 -22.90 -7.92 11.12
CA ARG A 27 -22.00 -6.84 10.73
C ARG A 27 -22.67 -6.30 9.48
N ARG A 28 -23.31 -5.12 9.60
CA ARG A 28 -23.58 -4.31 8.43
C ARG A 28 -22.24 -4.27 7.72
N GLU A 29 -22.21 -4.79 6.50
CA GLU A 29 -21.08 -4.61 5.60
C GLU A 29 -20.67 -3.14 5.74
N ALA A 30 -19.43 -2.90 6.17
CA ALA A 30 -18.99 -1.55 6.41
C ALA A 30 -19.16 -0.80 5.08
N ALA A 31 -19.78 0.37 5.09
CA ALA A 31 -19.83 1.21 3.91
C ALA A 31 -18.53 2.03 3.85
N LEU A 32 -17.96 2.18 2.64
CA LEU A 32 -16.85 3.09 2.44
C LEU A 32 -17.33 4.52 2.78
N PRO A 33 -16.65 5.25 3.67
CA PRO A 33 -17.04 6.64 3.95
C PRO A 33 -16.83 7.53 2.72
N ASP A 34 -17.85 8.31 2.34
CA ASP A 34 -17.84 9.13 1.12
C ASP A 34 -16.66 10.12 1.04
N PHE A 35 -16.19 10.62 2.19
CA PHE A 35 -15.06 11.54 2.27
C PHE A 35 -13.74 10.91 1.79
N VAL A 36 -13.61 9.58 1.83
CA VAL A 36 -12.41 8.87 1.36
C VAL A 36 -12.18 9.12 -0.13
N ASN A 37 -13.23 9.09 -0.95
CA ASN A 37 -13.11 9.40 -2.37
C ASN A 37 -13.19 10.90 -2.66
N THR A 38 -13.95 11.65 -1.86
CA THR A 38 -14.07 13.12 -2.01
C THR A 38 -12.71 13.81 -1.88
N TYR A 39 -11.87 13.38 -0.94
CA TYR A 39 -10.56 13.96 -0.66
C TYR A 39 -9.39 13.09 -1.15
N ALA A 40 -9.66 12.09 -1.99
CA ALA A 40 -8.61 11.23 -2.55
C ALA A 40 -7.59 12.06 -3.35
N PRO A 41 -6.31 11.70 -3.33
CA PRO A 41 -5.29 12.39 -4.10
C PRO A 41 -5.51 12.28 -5.61
N ILE A 42 -5.03 13.29 -6.34
CA ILE A 42 -4.72 13.21 -7.77
C ILE A 42 -3.21 13.11 -7.88
N VAL A 43 -2.73 12.13 -8.65
CA VAL A 43 -1.30 11.87 -8.82
C VAL A 43 -0.89 12.37 -10.19
N TYR A 44 0.14 13.21 -10.26
CA TYR A 44 0.85 13.51 -11.49
C TYR A 44 2.06 12.59 -11.60
N LEU A 45 2.10 11.80 -12.68
CA LEU A 45 3.26 11.03 -13.08
C LEU A 45 4.15 11.88 -13.98
N HIS A 46 5.45 11.64 -13.94
CA HIS A 46 6.41 12.41 -14.70
C HIS A 46 6.15 12.34 -16.22
N SER A 47 6.38 13.44 -16.95
CA SER A 47 6.12 13.58 -18.39
C SER A 47 6.94 12.62 -19.28
N THR A 48 8.01 12.06 -18.72
CA THR A 48 8.86 11.06 -19.37
C THR A 48 8.83 9.70 -18.68
N GLU A 49 7.81 9.43 -17.86
CA GLU A 49 7.65 8.15 -17.18
C GLU A 49 7.65 7.00 -18.20
N ASN A 50 8.31 5.90 -17.84
CA ASN A 50 8.34 4.66 -18.63
C ASN A 50 7.73 3.47 -17.88
N TYR A 51 7.51 3.60 -16.58
CA TYR A 51 6.97 2.59 -15.69
C TYR A 51 5.71 3.14 -15.03
N PHE A 52 4.57 2.95 -15.69
CA PHE A 52 3.30 3.51 -15.27
C PHE A 52 2.63 2.64 -14.20
N PRO A 53 1.56 3.13 -13.54
CA PRO A 53 0.79 2.31 -12.60
C PRO A 53 0.33 1.00 -13.25
N SER A 54 0.43 -0.08 -12.50
CA SER A 54 0.41 -1.44 -13.06
C SER A 54 -0.69 -2.29 -12.47
N ASP A 55 -1.24 -3.23 -13.26
CA ASP A 55 -2.29 -4.13 -12.79
C ASP A 55 -1.76 -5.14 -11.76
N LEU A 56 -2.39 -5.20 -10.59
CA LEU A 56 -2.02 -6.14 -9.52
C LEU A 56 -2.19 -7.60 -9.95
N GLY A 57 -3.22 -7.93 -10.73
CA GLY A 57 -3.43 -9.28 -11.25
C GLY A 57 -2.31 -9.70 -12.22
N ALA A 58 -1.90 -8.80 -13.11
CA ALA A 58 -0.82 -9.01 -14.06
C ALA A 58 0.52 -9.24 -13.35
N GLN A 59 0.80 -8.55 -12.25
CA GLN A 59 1.98 -8.84 -11.41
C GLN A 59 2.00 -10.31 -10.98
N ILE A 60 0.89 -10.81 -10.45
CA ILE A 60 0.82 -12.21 -9.97
C ILE A 60 0.91 -13.19 -11.14
N ALA A 61 0.26 -12.89 -12.27
CA ALA A 61 0.28 -13.75 -13.45
C ALA A 61 1.66 -13.87 -14.12
N ASN A 62 2.54 -12.87 -13.96
CA ASN A 62 3.89 -12.84 -14.55
C ASN A 62 5.00 -13.18 -13.56
N THR A 63 4.65 -13.64 -12.35
CA THR A 63 5.61 -14.01 -11.32
C THR A 63 5.35 -15.42 -10.78
N GLN A 64 6.35 -15.96 -10.10
CA GLN A 64 6.30 -17.25 -9.40
C GLN A 64 7.00 -17.13 -8.04
N PRO A 65 6.53 -17.87 -7.02
CA PRO A 65 7.11 -17.78 -5.69
C PRO A 65 8.47 -18.46 -5.67
N GLN A 66 9.49 -17.75 -5.20
CA GLN A 66 10.83 -18.30 -4.99
C GLN A 66 11.36 -17.99 -3.60
N ILE A 67 12.19 -18.91 -3.08
CA ILE A 67 13.04 -18.71 -1.90
C ILE A 67 14.47 -19.06 -2.33
N ASN A 68 15.43 -18.15 -2.12
CA ASN A 68 16.83 -18.35 -2.49
C ASN A 68 17.00 -18.77 -3.97
N TYR A 69 16.31 -18.07 -4.87
CA TYR A 69 16.31 -18.31 -6.32
C TYR A 69 15.84 -19.71 -6.76
N GLN A 70 15.07 -20.40 -5.91
CA GLN A 70 14.46 -21.69 -6.22
C GLN A 70 12.95 -21.59 -6.10
N VAL A 71 12.24 -22.22 -7.03
CA VAL A 71 10.77 -22.26 -7.04
C VAL A 71 10.25 -22.97 -5.79
N VAL A 72 9.26 -22.37 -5.13
CA VAL A 72 8.61 -22.98 -3.98
C VAL A 72 7.69 -24.11 -4.44
N GLU A 73 7.97 -25.34 -4.01
CA GLU A 73 7.07 -26.48 -4.23
C GLU A 73 5.82 -26.37 -3.34
N GLY A 74 4.68 -26.86 -3.84
CA GLY A 74 3.42 -26.88 -3.09
C GLY A 74 2.61 -25.59 -3.13
N ALA A 75 3.11 -24.54 -3.80
CA ALA A 75 2.31 -23.35 -4.10
C ALA A 75 1.14 -23.69 -5.04
N LEU A 76 -0.01 -23.04 -4.82
CA LEU A 76 -1.15 -23.16 -5.73
C LEU A 76 -0.80 -22.63 -7.12
N SER A 77 -1.39 -23.22 -8.16
CA SER A 77 -1.18 -22.81 -9.54
C SER A 77 -2.49 -22.89 -10.33
N PRO A 78 -2.95 -21.80 -10.98
CA PRO A 78 -2.33 -20.48 -10.99
C PRO A 78 -2.44 -19.76 -9.62
N LEU A 79 -1.46 -18.91 -9.32
CA LEU A 79 -1.60 -17.91 -8.26
C LEU A 79 -2.50 -16.77 -8.75
N THR A 80 -3.33 -16.26 -7.87
CA THR A 80 -4.21 -15.12 -8.11
C THR A 80 -4.28 -14.25 -6.85
N LEU A 81 -4.91 -13.08 -6.95
CA LEU A 81 -5.16 -12.23 -5.80
C LEU A 81 -6.03 -12.92 -4.71
N ASP A 82 -6.81 -13.95 -5.10
CA ASP A 82 -7.69 -14.71 -4.19
C ASP A 82 -6.96 -15.77 -3.37
N ASN A 83 -5.74 -16.14 -3.72
CA ASN A 83 -5.04 -17.23 -3.05
C ASN A 83 -3.59 -16.91 -2.68
N LEU A 84 -3.17 -15.66 -2.84
CA LEU A 84 -1.78 -15.26 -2.64
C LEU A 84 -1.30 -15.44 -1.18
N ASP A 85 -2.19 -15.26 -0.21
CA ASP A 85 -1.92 -15.51 1.22
C ASP A 85 -1.64 -16.98 1.55
N SER A 86 -2.04 -17.92 0.69
CA SER A 86 -1.68 -19.34 0.87
C SER A 86 -0.17 -19.56 0.93
N LEU A 87 0.61 -18.67 0.30
CA LEU A 87 2.07 -18.67 0.35
C LEU A 87 2.62 -18.43 1.77
N ASN A 88 1.85 -17.80 2.67
CA ASN A 88 2.25 -17.58 4.05
C ASN A 88 2.53 -18.89 4.79
N ALA A 89 1.76 -19.95 4.50
CA ALA A 89 1.97 -21.29 5.05
C ALA A 89 3.24 -21.98 4.52
N LEU A 90 3.82 -21.45 3.44
CA LEU A 90 5.01 -21.97 2.77
C LEU A 90 6.26 -21.14 3.06
N ASN A 91 6.37 -20.59 4.28
CA ASN A 91 7.42 -19.66 4.70
C ASN A 91 7.36 -18.30 3.98
N GLY A 92 6.15 -17.74 3.87
CA GLY A 92 5.84 -16.58 3.02
C GLY A 92 6.69 -15.34 3.25
N SER A 93 7.18 -15.07 4.47
CA SER A 93 8.04 -13.92 4.76
C SER A 93 9.39 -13.96 4.02
N ASN A 94 9.80 -15.14 3.55
CA ASN A 94 11.00 -15.34 2.75
C ASN A 94 10.72 -15.52 1.25
N ILE A 95 9.45 -15.48 0.84
CA ILE A 95 9.05 -15.66 -0.56
C ILE A 95 9.17 -14.34 -1.33
N TYR A 96 9.74 -14.44 -2.52
CA TYR A 96 9.82 -13.41 -3.54
C TYR A 96 8.92 -13.78 -4.71
N LEU A 97 8.00 -12.89 -5.10
CA LEU A 97 7.23 -13.01 -6.35
C LEU A 97 8.14 -12.70 -7.53
N THR A 98 8.94 -13.69 -7.91
CA THR A 98 10.02 -13.55 -8.88
C THR A 98 9.48 -13.63 -10.30
N SER A 99 9.91 -12.77 -11.20
CA SER A 99 9.48 -12.79 -12.60
C SER A 99 9.79 -14.12 -13.28
N ILE A 100 8.85 -14.57 -14.10
CA ILE A 100 9.00 -15.74 -14.96
C ILE A 100 9.93 -15.42 -16.14
N GLU A 101 9.92 -14.18 -16.63
CA GLU A 101 10.70 -13.73 -17.77
C GLU A 101 11.94 -12.92 -17.34
N SER A 102 12.92 -12.78 -18.23
CA SER A 102 14.09 -11.94 -17.94
C SER A 102 13.73 -10.46 -17.99
N THR A 103 13.84 -9.77 -16.86
CA THR A 103 13.54 -8.33 -16.71
C THR A 103 14.61 -7.40 -17.30
N THR A 104 15.79 -7.93 -17.60
CA THR A 104 16.92 -7.18 -18.16
C THR A 104 17.07 -7.40 -19.66
N SER A 105 16.12 -8.10 -20.27
CA SER A 105 16.02 -8.25 -21.72
C SER A 105 15.73 -6.92 -22.41
N ASN A 106 16.07 -6.83 -23.70
CA ASN A 106 15.78 -5.66 -24.53
C ASN A 106 15.07 -6.11 -25.82
N PRO A 107 13.78 -5.76 -26.02
CA PRO A 107 12.94 -4.97 -25.12
C PRO A 107 12.64 -5.70 -23.81
N GLN A 108 12.37 -4.94 -22.74
CA GLN A 108 11.89 -5.50 -21.47
C GLN A 108 10.47 -6.06 -21.61
N PRO A 109 10.03 -6.99 -20.74
CA PRO A 109 8.66 -7.46 -20.71
C PRO A 109 7.65 -6.31 -20.57
N GLN A 110 6.61 -6.31 -21.42
CA GLN A 110 5.66 -5.20 -21.51
C GLN A 110 4.89 -4.96 -20.20
N TRP A 111 4.61 -6.01 -19.42
CA TRP A 111 3.86 -5.91 -18.17
C TRP A 111 4.59 -5.09 -17.10
N LEU A 112 5.92 -4.94 -17.20
CA LEU A 112 6.71 -4.07 -16.32
C LEU A 112 6.46 -2.57 -16.58
N LYS A 113 5.94 -2.21 -17.76
CA LYS A 113 5.73 -0.82 -18.17
C LYS A 113 4.41 -0.22 -17.67
N GLY A 114 3.54 -1.04 -17.09
CA GLY A 114 2.23 -0.62 -16.60
C GLY A 114 1.30 -0.08 -17.69
N VAL A 115 0.33 0.74 -17.26
CA VAL A 115 -0.70 1.31 -18.12
C VAL A 115 -0.69 2.82 -18.02
N VAL A 116 -0.53 3.49 -19.16
CA VAL A 116 -0.62 4.95 -19.24
C VAL A 116 -2.06 5.38 -18.92
N PRO A 117 -2.29 6.30 -17.96
CA PRO A 117 -3.61 6.85 -17.70
C PRO A 117 -4.18 7.54 -18.94
N ASP A 118 -5.48 7.39 -19.18
CA ASP A 118 -6.17 8.13 -20.23
C ASP A 118 -6.41 9.60 -19.86
N SER A 119 -7.08 10.36 -20.74
CA SER A 119 -7.37 11.77 -20.50
C SER A 119 -8.25 12.06 -19.28
N THR A 120 -8.91 11.04 -18.72
CA THR A 120 -9.69 11.15 -17.47
C THR A 120 -8.86 10.79 -16.24
N GLY A 121 -7.63 10.33 -16.43
CA GLY A 121 -6.77 9.81 -15.38
C GLY A 121 -7.01 8.35 -15.05
N LYS A 122 -7.74 7.59 -15.88
CA LYS A 122 -8.00 6.18 -15.62
C LYS A 122 -6.94 5.28 -16.26
N THR A 123 -6.46 4.29 -15.51
CA THR A 123 -5.70 3.16 -16.04
C THR A 123 -6.67 2.11 -16.60
N ASN A 124 -6.78 2.06 -17.92
CA ASN A 124 -7.73 1.16 -18.58
C ASN A 124 -7.27 -0.30 -18.49
N GLU A 125 -8.20 -1.21 -18.18
CA GLU A 125 -7.94 -2.65 -18.08
C GLU A 125 -6.91 -3.06 -17.00
N ALA A 126 -6.60 -2.16 -16.06
CA ALA A 126 -5.69 -2.41 -14.95
C ALA A 126 -6.28 -1.89 -13.62
N VAL A 127 -6.22 -2.70 -12.56
CA VAL A 127 -6.46 -2.24 -11.19
C VAL A 127 -5.09 -1.99 -10.54
N SER A 128 -4.69 -0.73 -10.55
CA SER A 128 -3.33 -0.28 -10.16
C SER A 128 -3.26 0.37 -8.79
N CYS A 129 -4.37 0.33 -8.04
CA CYS A 129 -4.49 0.93 -6.73
C CYS A 129 -5.24 0.05 -5.75
N SER A 130 -4.94 0.26 -4.47
CA SER A 130 -5.75 -0.24 -3.36
C SER A 130 -5.97 0.87 -2.35
N ILE A 131 -7.23 1.12 -2.00
CA ILE A 131 -7.62 2.09 -1.00
C ILE A 131 -7.98 1.32 0.27
N VAL A 132 -7.13 1.47 1.29
CA VAL A 132 -7.24 0.75 2.56
C VAL A 132 -7.62 1.73 3.66
N VAL A 133 -8.73 1.46 4.35
CA VAL A 133 -9.30 2.37 5.36
C VAL A 133 -9.23 1.77 6.75
N ASN A 134 -8.62 2.49 7.68
CA ASN A 134 -8.62 2.16 9.10
C ASN A 134 -9.53 3.14 9.86
N ASP A 135 -10.66 2.64 10.38
CA ASP A 135 -11.58 3.41 11.22
C ASP A 135 -11.34 3.08 12.70
N TYR A 136 -10.92 4.09 13.45
CA TYR A 136 -10.62 3.97 14.88
C TYR A 136 -11.87 3.94 15.77
N GLY A 137 -13.06 4.18 15.20
CA GLY A 137 -14.35 4.17 15.89
C GLY A 137 -14.59 5.36 16.81
N ASN A 138 -13.71 6.36 16.79
CA ASN A 138 -13.79 7.59 17.59
C ASN A 138 -13.91 8.86 16.71
N GLY A 139 -14.23 8.68 15.43
CA GLY A 139 -14.24 9.74 14.42
C GLY A 139 -12.90 9.93 13.70
N THR A 140 -11.81 9.33 14.17
CA THR A 140 -10.54 9.29 13.43
C THR A 140 -10.60 8.19 12.39
N VAL A 141 -10.25 8.52 11.15
CA VAL A 141 -10.14 7.57 10.04
C VAL A 141 -8.86 7.85 9.27
N ASP A 142 -8.08 6.81 9.00
CA ASP A 142 -6.93 6.90 8.09
C ASP A 142 -7.29 6.20 6.78
N ALA A 143 -7.17 6.91 5.66
CA ALA A 143 -7.32 6.34 4.32
C ALA A 143 -5.96 6.29 3.64
N PHE A 144 -5.49 5.08 3.34
CA PHE A 144 -4.25 4.83 2.62
C PHE A 144 -4.58 4.63 1.14
N TYR A 145 -3.96 5.44 0.28
CA TYR A 145 -4.05 5.32 -1.18
C TYR A 145 -2.77 4.66 -1.65
N MET A 146 -2.80 3.34 -1.82
CA MET A 146 -1.66 2.53 -2.20
C MET A 146 -1.55 2.49 -3.73
N TYR A 147 -0.40 2.91 -4.24
CA TYR A 147 -0.05 2.96 -5.66
C TYR A 147 0.87 1.79 -5.99
N PHE A 148 0.56 1.07 -7.07
CA PHE A 148 1.37 -0.07 -7.48
C PHE A 148 2.00 0.16 -8.86
N TYR A 149 3.30 -0.13 -8.94
CA TYR A 149 4.06 -0.17 -10.18
C TYR A 149 4.75 -1.53 -10.29
N ALA A 150 4.75 -2.14 -11.47
CA ALA A 150 5.36 -3.45 -11.67
C ALA A 150 6.89 -3.40 -11.69
N TYR A 151 7.47 -2.21 -11.82
CA TYR A 151 8.91 -2.02 -11.85
C TYR A 151 9.28 -0.65 -11.31
N ASN A 152 10.30 -0.60 -10.47
CA ASN A 152 10.96 0.60 -9.99
C ASN A 152 12.27 0.79 -10.75
N TRP A 153 12.48 1.99 -11.26
CA TRP A 153 13.76 2.45 -11.78
C TRP A 153 14.32 3.49 -10.81
N GLY A 154 15.15 3.05 -9.85
CA GLY A 154 15.58 3.86 -8.71
C GLY A 154 16.53 5.04 -9.03
N GLY A 155 16.88 5.23 -10.30
CA GLY A 155 17.54 6.44 -10.76
C GLY A 155 19.07 6.40 -10.77
N LYS A 156 19.65 7.45 -11.35
CA LYS A 156 21.09 7.56 -11.59
C LYS A 156 21.79 8.42 -10.55
N VAL A 157 22.88 7.89 -10.01
CA VAL A 157 23.88 8.61 -9.22
C VAL A 157 25.21 8.52 -9.97
N ILE A 158 25.84 9.65 -10.27
CA ILE A 158 27.13 9.72 -11.00
C ILE A 158 27.18 8.86 -12.28
N GLY A 159 26.06 8.75 -12.98
CA GLY A 159 25.91 7.96 -14.21
C GLY A 159 25.67 6.46 -14.00
N LEU A 160 25.65 5.98 -12.76
CA LEU A 160 25.31 4.61 -12.39
C LEU A 160 23.88 4.54 -11.87
N ASN A 161 23.13 3.52 -12.29
CA ASN A 161 21.76 3.28 -11.86
C ASN A 161 21.70 2.47 -10.57
N PHE A 162 20.78 2.77 -9.66
CA PHE A 162 20.61 2.01 -8.42
C PHE A 162 19.13 1.68 -8.19
N ASP A 163 18.91 0.69 -7.33
CA ASP A 163 17.59 0.32 -6.81
C ASP A 163 16.53 -0.03 -7.86
N ASP A 164 16.96 -0.64 -8.97
CA ASP A 164 16.05 -1.29 -9.91
C ASP A 164 15.43 -2.53 -9.26
N HIS A 165 14.11 -2.58 -9.12
CA HIS A 165 13.44 -3.78 -8.62
C HIS A 165 12.08 -4.00 -9.27
N ILE A 166 11.66 -5.27 -9.31
CA ILE A 166 10.29 -5.62 -9.70
C ILE A 166 9.37 -5.32 -8.53
N GLY A 167 8.19 -4.81 -8.85
CA GLY A 167 7.12 -4.47 -7.94
C GLY A 167 7.51 -3.29 -7.06
N ASP A 168 6.59 -2.37 -6.89
CA ASP A 168 6.81 -1.18 -6.12
C ASP A 168 5.52 -0.71 -5.47
N TRP A 169 5.61 -0.37 -4.19
CA TRP A 169 4.48 0.00 -3.35
C TRP A 169 4.76 1.34 -2.72
N GLU A 170 4.15 2.35 -3.31
CA GLU A 170 4.15 3.72 -2.85
C GLU A 170 2.77 4.09 -2.32
N HIS A 171 2.66 5.12 -1.50
CA HIS A 171 1.36 5.54 -0.97
C HIS A 171 1.34 6.97 -0.46
N THR A 172 0.13 7.51 -0.42
CA THR A 172 -0.20 8.57 0.54
C THR A 172 -1.18 8.04 1.58
N MET A 173 -1.24 8.71 2.73
CA MET A 173 -2.27 8.44 3.72
C MET A 173 -2.87 9.75 4.20
N THR A 174 -4.19 9.91 4.08
CA THR A 174 -4.90 11.07 4.63
C THR A 174 -5.59 10.65 5.92
N ARG A 175 -5.35 11.44 6.98
CA ARG A 175 -6.04 11.31 8.26
C ARG A 175 -7.22 12.26 8.32
N PHE A 176 -8.37 11.74 8.74
CA PHE A 176 -9.62 12.47 8.92
C PHE A 176 -10.01 12.55 10.39
N SER A 177 -10.67 13.64 10.76
CA SER A 177 -11.40 13.78 12.03
C SER A 177 -12.85 14.11 11.74
N ASN A 178 -13.76 13.20 12.09
CA ASN A 178 -15.20 13.30 11.83
C ASN A 178 -15.53 13.61 10.35
N GLY A 179 -14.75 13.03 9.43
CA GLY A 179 -14.91 13.21 7.98
C GLY A 179 -14.17 14.41 7.38
N GLU A 180 -13.55 15.26 8.20
CA GLU A 180 -12.75 16.39 7.72
C GLU A 180 -11.26 16.02 7.64
N PRO A 181 -10.58 16.23 6.50
CA PRO A 181 -9.17 15.89 6.35
C PRO A 181 -8.29 16.82 7.20
N GLN A 182 -7.36 16.24 7.95
CA GLN A 182 -6.49 16.96 8.89
C GLN A 182 -5.06 17.03 8.37
N THR A 183 -4.50 15.88 8.02
CA THR A 183 -3.10 15.73 7.61
C THR A 183 -2.96 14.69 6.52
N ILE A 184 -1.84 14.73 5.81
CA ILE A 184 -1.53 13.77 4.76
C ILE A 184 -0.03 13.40 4.79
N TRP A 185 0.23 12.11 4.66
CA TRP A 185 1.55 11.51 4.54
C TRP A 185 1.89 11.24 3.07
N TYR A 186 3.13 11.50 2.68
CA TYR A 186 3.71 11.19 1.38
C TYR A 186 4.89 10.22 1.56
N SER A 187 4.82 9.00 1.02
CA SER A 187 5.94 8.06 1.11
C SER A 187 7.08 8.38 0.14
N GLN A 188 8.31 8.21 0.62
CA GLN A 188 9.54 8.44 -0.13
C GLN A 188 10.59 7.41 0.30
N HIS A 189 10.93 6.45 -0.56
CA HIS A 189 12.06 5.52 -0.35
C HIS A 189 12.06 4.80 1.02
N GLY A 190 10.89 4.38 1.50
CA GLY A 190 10.72 3.75 2.82
C GLY A 190 10.61 4.72 4.02
N ALA A 191 10.75 6.03 3.79
CA ALA A 191 10.45 7.11 4.72
C ALA A 191 9.32 7.98 4.13
N GLY A 192 9.28 9.28 4.48
CA GLY A 192 8.33 10.22 3.91
C GLY A 192 8.20 11.51 4.70
N GLU A 193 7.20 12.31 4.32
CA GLU A 193 6.90 13.61 4.91
C GLU A 193 5.41 13.72 5.24
N ALA A 194 5.08 14.37 6.36
CA ALA A 194 3.71 14.67 6.76
C ALA A 194 3.43 16.16 6.63
N PHE A 195 2.24 16.50 6.14
CA PHE A 195 1.78 17.88 5.99
C PHE A 195 0.41 18.07 6.62
N GLU A 196 0.11 19.29 7.06
CA GLU A 196 -1.27 19.71 7.22
C GLU A 196 -1.99 19.57 5.87
N PHE A 197 -3.19 19.01 5.86
CA PHE A 197 -3.92 18.80 4.61
C PHE A 197 -4.23 20.13 3.90
N SER A 198 -4.48 21.19 4.68
CA SER A 198 -4.67 22.57 4.22
C SER A 198 -3.44 23.15 3.50
N ALA A 199 -2.24 22.68 3.81
CA ALA A 199 -0.99 23.16 3.21
C ALA A 199 -0.79 22.69 1.78
N ILE A 200 -1.39 21.55 1.42
CA ILE A 200 -1.15 20.89 0.13
C ILE A 200 -1.89 21.60 -1.00
N PRO A 201 -1.25 21.85 -2.15
CA PRO A 201 -1.91 22.31 -3.37
C PRO A 201 -3.07 21.40 -3.77
N LYS A 202 -4.18 21.99 -4.23
CA LYS A 202 -5.37 21.25 -4.63
C LYS A 202 -5.46 21.16 -6.15
N TYR A 203 -6.02 20.05 -6.63
CA TYR A 203 -6.37 19.88 -8.03
C TYR A 203 -7.41 20.93 -8.45
N VAL A 204 -7.73 21.01 -9.74
CA VAL A 204 -8.63 22.04 -10.28
C VAL A 204 -10.05 21.98 -9.70
N ASP A 205 -10.42 20.89 -9.02
CA ASP A 205 -11.67 20.77 -8.25
C ASP A 205 -11.65 21.53 -6.91
N GLY A 206 -10.48 21.97 -6.45
CA GLY A 206 -10.27 22.70 -5.20
C GLY A 206 -10.33 21.84 -3.93
N VAL A 207 -10.47 20.52 -4.03
CA VAL A 207 -10.74 19.61 -2.91
C VAL A 207 -9.66 18.53 -2.79
N ARG A 208 -9.24 17.94 -3.91
CA ARG A 208 -8.34 16.78 -3.92
C ARG A 208 -6.88 17.23 -3.85
N PRO A 209 -6.04 16.66 -2.95
CA PRO A 209 -4.64 17.01 -2.86
C PRO A 209 -3.88 16.55 -4.10
N ILE A 210 -2.93 17.35 -4.56
CA ILE A 210 -2.02 16.97 -5.64
C ILE A 210 -0.83 16.22 -5.05
N VAL A 211 -0.49 15.10 -5.68
CA VAL A 211 0.72 14.33 -5.44
C VAL A 211 1.55 14.32 -6.71
N TYR A 212 2.85 14.56 -6.61
CA TYR A 212 3.77 14.38 -7.71
C TYR A 212 4.60 13.13 -7.48
N SER A 213 4.51 12.15 -8.39
CA SER A 213 5.28 10.91 -8.34
C SER A 213 6.57 11.07 -9.14
N ALA A 214 7.68 10.68 -8.53
CA ALA A 214 9.00 10.79 -9.13
C ALA A 214 9.17 9.83 -10.31
N ASN A 215 9.90 10.29 -11.32
CA ASN A 215 10.17 9.53 -12.55
C ASN A 215 10.91 8.21 -12.26
N GLY A 216 10.21 7.09 -12.42
CA GLY A 216 10.73 5.74 -12.26
C GLY A 216 10.92 5.27 -10.82
N SER A 217 11.29 6.14 -9.87
CA SER A 217 11.40 5.78 -8.44
C SER A 217 10.06 5.86 -7.69
N HIS A 218 9.09 6.53 -8.29
CA HIS A 218 7.71 6.72 -7.82
C HIS A 218 7.50 7.37 -6.45
N ALA A 219 8.57 7.77 -5.76
CA ALA A 219 8.50 8.52 -4.51
C ALA A 219 7.58 9.75 -4.64
N ASN A 220 6.86 10.05 -3.55
CA ASN A 220 5.72 10.95 -3.58
C ASN A 220 6.08 12.29 -2.95
N TYR A 221 5.75 13.37 -3.66
CA TYR A 221 6.12 14.72 -3.26
C TYR A 221 4.93 15.67 -3.35
N ALA A 222 4.92 16.66 -2.45
CA ALA A 222 3.93 17.73 -2.42
C ALA A 222 4.23 18.86 -3.43
N THR A 223 5.42 18.88 -4.05
CA THR A 223 5.81 19.83 -5.10
C THR A 223 6.39 19.13 -6.31
N SER A 224 6.25 19.76 -7.48
CA SER A 224 7.00 19.39 -8.67
C SER A 224 8.43 19.94 -8.61
N GLY A 225 9.30 19.39 -9.45
CA GLY A 225 10.69 19.79 -9.57
C GLY A 225 11.65 18.71 -9.06
N THR A 226 12.76 19.18 -8.52
CA THR A 226 13.92 18.36 -8.14
C THR A 226 13.95 18.16 -6.63
N HIS A 227 14.07 16.91 -6.19
CA HIS A 227 14.07 16.53 -4.77
C HIS A 227 15.35 15.77 -4.43
N ASP A 228 16.22 16.43 -3.67
CA ASP A 228 17.45 15.81 -3.18
C ASP A 228 17.14 14.92 -1.96
N HIS A 229 17.57 13.66 -2.02
CA HIS A 229 17.61 12.78 -0.87
C HIS A 229 19.00 12.19 -0.70
N THR A 230 19.86 12.94 0.00
CA THR A 230 21.20 12.52 0.39
C THR A 230 21.22 11.13 1.03
N ILE A 231 22.17 10.31 0.60
CA ILE A 231 22.43 8.99 1.20
C ILE A 231 22.82 9.18 2.68
N PRO A 232 22.08 8.58 3.64
CA PRO A 232 22.42 8.70 5.06
C PRO A 232 23.86 8.26 5.34
N GLY A 233 24.65 9.14 5.98
CA GLY A 233 26.02 8.86 6.40
C GLY A 233 27.10 9.08 5.34
N LEU A 234 26.77 9.66 4.18
CA LEU A 234 27.74 10.01 3.14
C LEU A 234 27.57 11.48 2.72
N ASP A 235 28.48 12.35 3.17
CA ASP A 235 28.57 13.75 2.71
C ASP A 235 29.08 13.76 1.27
N LEU A 236 28.15 13.69 0.32
CA LEU A 236 28.45 13.77 -1.10
C LEU A 236 28.51 15.24 -1.55
N PRO A 237 29.45 15.63 -2.43
CA PRO A 237 29.44 16.95 -3.04
C PRO A 237 28.09 17.23 -3.70
N ILE A 238 27.61 18.48 -3.62
CA ILE A 238 26.40 18.95 -4.31
C ILE A 238 26.44 18.48 -5.78
N GLY A 239 25.42 17.72 -6.20
CA GLY A 239 25.34 17.10 -7.55
C GLY A 239 25.67 15.61 -7.63
N VAL A 240 25.93 14.95 -6.49
CA VAL A 240 26.20 13.50 -6.40
C VAL A 240 25.13 12.76 -5.58
N ALA A 241 24.06 13.42 -5.15
CA ALA A 241 22.94 12.79 -4.42
C ALA A 241 22.06 11.91 -5.33
N LEU A 242 21.31 10.98 -4.73
CA LEU A 242 20.11 10.44 -5.37
C LEU A 242 19.09 11.58 -5.44
N VAL A 243 18.61 11.86 -6.63
CA VAL A 243 17.75 13.00 -6.91
C VAL A 243 16.54 12.51 -7.67
N ASP A 244 15.36 12.80 -7.12
CA ASP A 244 14.10 12.55 -7.78
C ASP A 244 13.67 13.75 -8.61
N TYR A 245 12.99 13.45 -9.70
CA TYR A 245 12.44 14.44 -10.62
C TYR A 245 10.95 14.21 -10.76
N THR A 246 10.20 15.27 -10.54
CA THR A 246 8.74 15.28 -10.57
C THR A 246 8.25 16.41 -11.46
N ASP A 247 7.16 16.18 -12.18
CA ASP A 247 6.45 17.21 -12.95
C ASP A 247 4.97 16.85 -13.08
N ASP A 248 4.20 17.68 -13.79
CA ASP A 248 2.77 17.55 -14.03
C ASP A 248 2.43 16.86 -15.38
N GLY A 249 3.20 15.84 -15.76
CA GLY A 249 3.08 15.14 -17.05
C GLY A 249 1.75 14.44 -17.29
N TYR A 250 1.51 13.31 -16.62
CA TYR A 250 0.29 12.52 -16.76
C TYR A 250 -0.56 12.64 -15.50
N MET A 251 -1.78 13.16 -15.63
CA MET A 251 -2.75 13.10 -14.54
C MET A 251 -3.27 11.68 -14.39
N TRP A 252 -3.24 11.17 -13.16
CA TRP A 252 -3.75 9.87 -12.77
C TRP A 252 -4.72 10.03 -11.59
N ASP A 253 -5.89 9.42 -11.69
CA ASP A 253 -6.88 9.33 -10.64
C ASP A 253 -6.95 7.89 -10.10
N PRO A 254 -6.30 7.62 -8.96
CA PRO A 254 -6.33 6.31 -8.28
C PRO A 254 -7.74 5.75 -8.07
N THR A 255 -8.74 6.60 -7.86
CA THR A 255 -10.10 6.15 -7.47
C THR A 255 -10.88 5.53 -8.63
N LEU A 256 -10.47 5.79 -9.88
CA LEU A 256 -11.13 5.28 -11.08
C LEU A 256 -10.83 3.81 -11.37
N SER A 257 -9.83 3.23 -10.70
CA SER A 257 -9.47 1.81 -10.79
C SER A 257 -8.71 1.35 -9.55
N ALA A 258 -9.44 1.11 -8.46
CA ALA A 258 -8.88 0.66 -7.19
C ALA A 258 -9.71 -0.48 -6.58
N PHE A 259 -9.01 -1.36 -5.85
CA PHE A 259 -9.61 -2.22 -4.84
C PHE A 259 -9.89 -1.44 -3.57
N TYR A 260 -10.98 -1.76 -2.87
CA TYR A 260 -11.38 -1.07 -1.64
C TYR A 260 -11.48 -2.06 -0.49
N ALA A 261 -10.68 -1.82 0.55
CA ALA A 261 -10.67 -2.64 1.75
C ALA A 261 -10.68 -1.79 3.02
N SER A 262 -11.28 -2.33 4.06
CA SER A 262 -11.08 -1.88 5.44
C SER A 262 -9.99 -2.71 6.09
N VAL A 263 -9.28 -2.10 7.04
CA VAL A 263 -8.36 -2.78 7.95
C VAL A 263 -8.76 -2.48 9.39
N SER A 264 -8.68 -3.48 10.24
CA SER A 264 -8.93 -3.35 11.67
C SER A 264 -7.91 -4.16 12.46
N PHE A 265 -7.72 -3.81 13.74
CA PHE A 265 -6.75 -4.45 14.62
C PHE A 265 -7.46 -4.92 15.88
N ALA A 266 -7.30 -6.20 16.24
CA ALA A 266 -7.83 -6.69 17.50
C ALA A 266 -7.07 -6.03 18.66
N THR A 267 -7.78 -5.76 19.77
CA THR A 267 -7.19 -5.12 20.95
C THR A 267 -5.93 -5.85 21.41
N GLY A 268 -4.81 -5.12 21.50
CA GLY A 268 -3.53 -5.67 21.95
C GLY A 268 -2.76 -6.44 20.87
N THR A 269 -3.16 -6.35 19.60
CA THR A 269 -2.47 -6.98 18.46
C THR A 269 -2.06 -5.95 17.43
N THR A 270 -1.01 -6.25 16.68
CA THR A 270 -0.56 -5.47 15.51
C THR A 270 -0.91 -6.15 14.19
N THR A 271 -1.54 -7.33 14.24
CA THR A 271 -1.95 -8.08 13.05
C THR A 271 -3.19 -7.44 12.43
N PRO A 272 -3.13 -7.03 11.15
CA PRO A 272 -4.29 -6.48 10.47
C PRO A 272 -5.33 -7.56 10.19
N VAL A 273 -6.59 -7.14 10.18
CA VAL A 273 -7.72 -7.93 9.69
C VAL A 273 -8.39 -7.13 8.59
N PHE A 274 -8.22 -7.58 7.35
CA PHE A 274 -8.79 -6.96 6.18
C PHE A 274 -10.20 -7.44 5.89
N ALA A 275 -11.05 -6.56 5.38
CA ALA A 275 -12.37 -6.90 4.84
C ALA A 275 -12.69 -6.02 3.64
N ALA A 276 -13.22 -6.64 2.58
CA ALA A 276 -13.58 -5.95 1.35
C ALA A 276 -14.78 -5.01 1.56
N TYR A 277 -14.77 -3.87 0.86
CA TYR A 277 -15.94 -2.99 0.75
C TYR A 277 -16.90 -3.39 -0.38
N ASP A 278 -16.44 -4.22 -1.32
CA ASP A 278 -17.20 -4.68 -2.47
C ASP A 278 -16.83 -6.13 -2.84
N SER A 279 -17.66 -6.79 -3.65
CA SER A 279 -17.45 -8.20 -4.02
C SER A 279 -16.38 -8.43 -5.08
N THR A 280 -15.82 -7.38 -5.67
CA THR A 280 -14.74 -7.46 -6.67
C THR A 280 -13.36 -7.39 -6.01
N THR A 281 -13.28 -6.83 -4.80
CA THR A 281 -12.06 -6.75 -4.02
C THR A 281 -11.81 -8.05 -3.26
N SER A 282 -10.81 -8.81 -3.71
CA SER A 282 -10.21 -9.84 -2.88
C SER A 282 -9.33 -9.20 -1.81
N VAL A 283 -9.38 -9.67 -0.56
CA VAL A 283 -8.48 -9.19 0.51
C VAL A 283 -7.36 -10.17 0.84
N ASN A 284 -7.35 -11.36 0.22
CA ASN A 284 -6.37 -12.39 0.53
C ASN A 284 -4.96 -11.90 0.17
N TRP A 285 -4.77 -11.29 -1.00
CA TRP A 285 -3.47 -10.69 -1.38
C TRP A 285 -2.96 -9.61 -0.41
N LEU A 286 -3.82 -8.88 0.31
CA LEU A 286 -3.39 -7.90 1.32
C LEU A 286 -2.71 -8.57 2.52
N ASN A 287 -3.01 -9.84 2.78
CA ASN A 287 -2.40 -10.64 3.84
C ASN A 287 -1.08 -11.30 3.40
N PHE A 288 -0.64 -11.17 2.15
CA PHE A 288 0.62 -11.78 1.71
C PHE A 288 1.81 -11.03 2.32
N VAL A 289 2.58 -11.74 3.17
CA VAL A 289 3.66 -11.12 3.97
C VAL A 289 5.04 -11.14 3.29
N GLY A 290 5.11 -11.67 2.07
CA GLY A 290 6.37 -11.78 1.33
C GLY A 290 6.72 -10.53 0.53
N LYS A 291 7.62 -10.72 -0.44
CA LYS A 291 8.17 -9.66 -1.30
C LYS A 291 7.48 -9.65 -2.66
N TRP A 292 7.02 -8.48 -3.06
CA TRP A 292 6.42 -8.19 -4.36
C TRP A 292 7.52 -7.91 -5.37
N GLY A 293 8.17 -8.97 -5.86
CA GLY A 293 9.24 -8.85 -6.86
C GLY A 293 10.36 -9.85 -6.64
N ASP A 294 11.40 -9.72 -7.46
CA ASP A 294 12.58 -10.58 -7.41
C ASP A 294 13.36 -10.42 -6.11
N GLN A 295 14.11 -11.46 -5.74
CA GLN A 295 15.21 -11.33 -4.79
C GLN A 295 16.36 -10.54 -5.44
N GLN A 296 17.04 -9.68 -4.67
CA GLN A 296 18.22 -8.93 -5.12
C GLN A 296 19.15 -9.82 -5.95
N TYR A 297 19.58 -9.37 -7.12
CA TYR A 297 20.38 -10.22 -7.99
C TYR A 297 21.77 -10.50 -7.41
N ASN A 298 22.25 -11.72 -7.64
CA ASN A 298 23.59 -12.14 -7.24
C ASN A 298 24.67 -11.27 -7.90
N SER A 299 25.83 -11.12 -7.24
CA SER A 299 26.93 -10.28 -7.73
C SER A 299 27.53 -10.73 -9.07
N SER A 300 27.31 -11.99 -9.47
CA SER A 300 27.72 -12.51 -10.78
C SER A 300 26.71 -12.23 -11.90
N TYR A 301 25.54 -11.67 -11.58
CA TYR A 301 24.51 -11.37 -12.57
C TYR A 301 24.99 -10.26 -13.51
N PRO A 302 24.83 -10.39 -14.85
CA PRO A 302 25.28 -9.38 -15.80
C PRO A 302 24.74 -7.99 -15.51
N GLY A 303 25.65 -7.02 -15.31
CA GLY A 303 25.29 -5.63 -15.03
C GLY A 303 24.96 -5.33 -13.56
N GLN A 304 24.97 -6.32 -12.67
CA GLN A 304 24.86 -6.11 -11.23
C GLN A 304 26.17 -5.50 -10.68
N TYR A 305 26.02 -4.51 -9.82
CA TYR A 305 27.10 -3.95 -9.02
C TYR A 305 26.54 -3.50 -7.67
N GLY A 306 27.44 -3.41 -6.69
CA GLY A 306 27.13 -2.91 -5.34
C GLY A 306 28.17 -1.88 -4.93
N ILE A 307 27.74 -0.67 -4.60
CA ILE A 307 28.60 0.43 -4.17
C ILE A 307 28.03 0.97 -2.86
N PHE A 308 28.84 0.95 -1.79
CA PHE A 308 28.43 1.39 -0.44
C PHE A 308 27.13 0.75 0.09
N GLY A 309 26.87 -0.51 -0.27
CA GLY A 309 25.66 -1.23 0.15
C GLY A 309 24.42 -0.97 -0.72
N GLN A 310 24.51 -0.09 -1.71
CA GLN A 310 23.47 0.14 -2.72
C GLN A 310 23.76 -0.71 -3.96
N TYR A 311 22.74 -1.40 -4.46
CA TYR A 311 22.85 -2.32 -5.59
C TYR A 311 22.10 -1.79 -6.80
N ARG A 312 22.54 -2.19 -8.01
CA ARG A 312 21.77 -1.88 -9.21
C ARG A 312 20.41 -2.57 -9.18
N TYR A 313 20.40 -3.90 -9.12
CA TYR A 313 19.18 -4.70 -9.05
C TYR A 313 18.96 -5.13 -7.61
N SER A 314 18.01 -4.49 -6.93
CA SER A 314 17.63 -4.75 -5.54
C SER A 314 16.46 -5.73 -5.46
N GLY A 315 16.03 -6.04 -4.23
CA GLY A 315 14.90 -6.95 -4.01
C GLY A 315 13.59 -6.18 -3.94
N GLY A 316 12.50 -6.77 -4.45
CA GLY A 316 11.17 -6.17 -4.37
C GLY A 316 10.70 -5.90 -2.93
N PRO A 317 9.79 -4.93 -2.73
CA PRO A 317 9.35 -4.51 -1.40
C PRO A 317 8.34 -5.49 -0.78
N THR A 318 8.09 -5.36 0.52
CA THR A 318 6.90 -5.97 1.14
C THR A 318 5.62 -5.24 0.73
N GLY A 319 4.48 -5.93 0.78
CA GLY A 319 3.17 -5.39 0.42
C GLY A 319 2.56 -4.40 1.43
N PRO A 320 1.30 -3.99 1.21
CA PRO A 320 0.60 -2.96 2.00
C PRO A 320 0.52 -3.22 3.51
N GLU A 321 0.41 -4.49 3.96
CA GLU A 321 0.40 -4.83 5.38
C GLU A 321 1.63 -4.32 6.14
N ALA A 322 2.78 -4.21 5.47
CA ALA A 322 4.03 -3.72 6.07
C ALA A 322 4.13 -2.19 6.13
N LYS A 323 3.12 -1.43 5.68
CA LYS A 323 3.15 0.04 5.59
C LYS A 323 2.59 0.75 6.82
N ASP A 324 2.65 0.11 7.99
CA ASP A 324 2.20 0.64 9.28
C ASP A 324 0.77 1.18 9.24
N LEU A 325 -0.18 0.30 8.86
CA LEU A 325 -1.59 0.64 8.66
C LEU A 325 -2.33 1.07 9.94
N ASN A 326 -1.67 0.98 11.10
CA ASN A 326 -2.16 1.49 12.37
C ASN A 326 -1.24 2.59 12.90
N ARG A 327 -1.48 3.83 12.49
CA ARG A 327 -0.68 4.99 12.91
C ARG A 327 -0.93 5.45 14.35
N GLY A 328 -1.84 4.80 15.08
CA GLY A 328 -2.29 5.22 16.40
C GLY A 328 -2.74 6.69 16.42
N GLU A 329 -2.15 7.49 17.30
CA GLU A 329 -2.51 8.91 17.50
C GLU A 329 -1.85 9.88 16.50
N GLY A 330 -0.90 9.42 15.67
CA GLY A 330 -0.13 10.27 14.75
C GLY A 330 -0.34 9.98 13.26
N THR A 331 0.24 10.78 12.38
CA THR A 331 0.18 10.58 10.92
C THR A 331 1.40 9.82 10.39
N CYS A 332 2.56 10.02 11.01
CA CYS A 332 3.81 9.38 10.63
C CYS A 332 3.89 7.93 11.11
N PRO A 333 4.79 7.11 10.54
CA PRO A 333 5.03 5.76 11.00
C PRO A 333 5.44 5.63 12.48
N SER A 334 4.88 4.63 13.16
CA SER A 334 5.10 4.34 14.58
C SER A 334 6.50 3.83 14.94
N GLY A 335 7.36 3.64 13.93
CA GLY A 335 8.75 3.16 14.06
C GLY A 335 9.83 4.21 13.85
N ASP A 336 9.48 5.45 13.50
CA ASP A 336 10.47 6.50 13.27
C ASP A 336 11.04 7.02 14.60
N SER A 337 12.37 7.00 14.70
CA SER A 337 13.10 7.48 15.89
C SER A 337 13.03 9.01 16.07
N ALA A 338 12.68 9.73 15.01
CA ALA A 338 12.43 11.15 15.03
C ALA A 338 10.97 11.44 15.42
N PRO A 339 10.69 12.54 16.15
CA PRO A 339 9.32 12.96 16.39
C PRO A 339 8.61 13.19 15.05
N CYS A 340 7.35 12.77 14.96
CA CYS A 340 6.52 13.07 13.79
C CYS A 340 6.38 14.58 13.62
N ILE A 341 6.95 15.13 12.55
CA ILE A 341 6.85 16.54 12.20
C ILE A 341 5.78 16.69 11.12
N ILE A 342 4.74 17.47 11.43
CA ILE A 342 3.70 17.84 10.48
C ILE A 342 4.00 19.24 9.96
N LEU A 343 4.23 19.36 8.66
CA LEU A 343 4.61 20.61 8.01
C LEU A 343 3.36 21.46 7.72
N PRO A 344 3.29 22.72 8.19
CA PRO A 344 2.13 23.59 8.00
C PRO A 344 2.12 24.31 6.64
N ALA A 345 3.18 24.14 5.85
CA ALA A 345 3.33 24.74 4.54
C ALA A 345 4.17 23.82 3.66
N VAL A 346 3.88 23.83 2.36
CA VAL A 346 4.72 23.23 1.34
C VAL A 346 5.72 24.28 0.88
N THR A 347 7.02 23.99 0.98
CA THR A 347 8.08 24.88 0.49
C THR A 347 8.74 24.27 -0.74
N SER A 348 9.14 25.11 -1.71
CA SER A 348 9.77 24.61 -2.92
C SER A 348 11.20 24.17 -2.62
N GLY A 349 11.51 22.89 -2.84
CA GLY A 349 12.87 22.40 -3.00
C GLY A 349 13.70 22.11 -1.74
N GLU A 350 13.11 21.91 -0.55
CA GLU A 350 13.90 21.49 0.62
C GLU A 350 13.21 20.41 1.45
N LYS A 351 14.02 19.44 1.90
CA LYS A 351 13.85 18.82 3.22
C LYS A 351 14.23 19.87 4.27
N ILE A 352 13.41 19.99 5.31
CA ILE A 352 13.83 20.69 6.54
C ILE A 352 14.93 19.89 7.25
#